data_AF-A0A0K0DPC7-F1
#
_entry.id   AF-A0A0K0DPC7-F1
#
_cell.length_a   1.000
_cell.length_b   1.000
_cell.length_c   1.000
_cell.angle_alpha   90.00
_cell.angle_beta   90.00
_cell.angle_gamma   90.00
#
_symmetry.space_group_name_H-M   'P 1'
#
loop_
_entity.id
_entity.type
_entity.pdbx_description
1 polymer ?
#
loop_
_entity_poly.entity_id
_entity_poly.type
_entity_poly.pdbx_seq_one_letter_code
_entity_poly.pdbx_strand_id
1 'polypeptide(L)'
;MNGFRYIILLISTLSMTFIYSNRIVFGFTVICQVSENNTDNGYFLADSSVKAWMFTMTAIGMCFGPIPLYWAYALNTRDFQFHGFAQAAQLHFTNEVVLTWAMQTEASLFFSILLAASQIGPLFTMVLGGEMCSSPLGWEATYYTLGFLTLVTTLTYSLVYSDNVEKNR
;
A
#
# COMPACT_ATOMS: atom_id res chain seq x y z
N MET A 1 24.72 -12.18 13.12
CA MET A 1 24.29 -11.55 11.84
C MET A 1 22.93 -12.05 11.33
N ASN A 2 22.43 -13.24 11.72
CA ASN A 2 21.14 -13.75 11.24
C ASN A 2 19.91 -13.01 11.81
N GLY A 3 19.91 -12.65 13.09
CA GLY A 3 18.77 -11.95 13.73
C GLY A 3 18.45 -10.58 13.09
N PHE A 4 19.48 -9.88 12.61
CA PHE A 4 19.31 -8.56 11.96
C PHE A 4 18.54 -8.65 10.64
N ARG A 5 18.79 -9.71 9.84
CA ARG A 5 18.06 -9.94 8.58
C ARG A 5 16.55 -10.09 8.81
N TYR A 6 16.17 -10.80 9.88
CA TYR A 6 14.78 -10.95 10.27
C TYR A 6 14.16 -9.64 10.79
N ILE A 7 14.94 -8.79 11.48
CA ILE A 7 14.48 -7.46 11.92
C ILE A 7 14.17 -6.57 10.71
N ILE A 8 15.07 -6.51 9.72
CA ILE A 8 14.84 -5.73 8.49
C ILE A 8 13.62 -6.28 7.73
N LEU A 9 13.49 -7.59 7.62
CA LEU A 9 12.33 -8.22 6.98
C LEU A 9 11.02 -7.86 7.70
N LEU A 10 11.00 -7.87 9.03
CA LEU A 10 9.82 -7.50 9.82
C LEU A 10 9.44 -6.02 9.62
N ILE A 11 10.41 -5.11 9.71
CA ILE A 11 10.16 -3.67 9.50
C ILE A 11 9.69 -3.39 8.07
N SER A 12 10.30 -4.05 7.06
CA SER A 12 9.88 -3.94 5.66
C SER A 12 8.45 -4.44 5.45
N THR A 13 8.12 -5.57 6.07
CA THR A 13 6.78 -6.19 6.05
C THR A 13 5.75 -5.22 6.64
N LEU A 14 6.01 -4.64 7.81
CA LEU A 14 5.11 -3.67 8.45
C LEU A 14 4.88 -2.42 7.58
N SER A 15 5.96 -1.84 7.04
CA SER A 15 5.87 -0.68 6.15
C SER A 15 5.01 -0.98 4.91
N MET A 16 5.24 -2.13 4.27
CA MET A 16 4.44 -2.60 3.13
C MET A 16 2.96 -2.77 3.47
N THR A 17 2.66 -3.36 4.62
CA THR A 17 1.28 -3.56 5.08
C THR A 17 0.55 -2.23 5.19
N PHE A 18 1.14 -1.21 5.83
CA PHE A 18 0.49 0.09 6.00
C PHE A 18 0.34 0.89 4.70
N ILE A 19 1.34 0.84 3.81
CA ILE A 19 1.24 1.44 2.47
C ILE A 19 0.06 0.84 1.70
N TYR A 20 -0.07 -0.49 1.74
CA TYR A 20 -1.15 -1.18 1.06
C TYR A 20 -2.52 -0.95 1.73
N SER A 21 -2.56 -0.86 3.07
CA SER A 21 -3.76 -0.47 3.82
C SER A 21 -4.28 0.92 3.41
N ASN A 22 -3.37 1.89 3.22
CA ASN A 22 -3.70 3.25 2.78
C ASN A 22 -4.29 3.31 1.37
N ARG A 23 -3.92 2.37 0.50
CA ARG A 23 -4.48 2.27 -0.85
C ARG A 23 -5.93 1.81 -0.83
N ILE A 24 -6.26 0.86 0.03
CA ILE A 24 -7.57 0.20 0.06
C ILE A 24 -8.56 0.93 0.96
N VAL A 25 -8.09 1.79 1.85
CA VAL A 25 -8.94 2.56 2.79
C VAL A 25 -10.08 3.31 2.09
N PHE A 26 -9.85 3.82 0.88
CA PHE A 26 -10.89 4.48 0.07
C PHE A 26 -12.07 3.55 -0.25
N GLY A 27 -11.81 2.28 -0.49
CA GLY A 27 -12.86 1.29 -0.71
C GLY A 27 -13.78 1.12 0.50
N PHE A 28 -13.21 1.18 1.70
CA PHE A 28 -13.95 1.03 2.96
C PHE A 28 -14.66 2.32 3.37
N THR A 29 -14.08 3.48 3.11
CA THR A 29 -14.72 4.77 3.44
C THR A 29 -15.98 4.99 2.62
N VAL A 30 -15.97 4.56 1.35
CA VAL A 30 -17.15 4.55 0.47
C VAL A 30 -18.28 3.62 0.96
N ILE A 31 -17.97 2.65 1.83
CA ILE A 31 -18.97 1.80 2.51
C ILE A 31 -19.53 2.53 3.74
N CYS A 32 -18.66 3.19 4.50
CA CYS A 32 -19.04 3.89 5.73
C CYS A 32 -19.75 5.23 5.52
N GLN A 33 -19.55 5.87 4.38
CA GLN A 33 -20.23 7.11 4.02
C GLN A 33 -21.68 6.82 3.60
N VAL A 34 -22.54 6.53 4.58
CA VAL A 34 -24.00 6.45 4.42
C VAL A 34 -24.55 7.86 4.32
N SER A 35 -25.31 8.16 3.26
CA SER A 35 -25.99 9.46 3.11
C SER A 35 -27.14 9.54 4.10
N GLU A 36 -27.02 10.41 5.10
CA GLU A 36 -28.04 10.57 6.13
C GLU A 36 -29.22 11.47 5.69
N ASN A 37 -29.33 11.85 4.42
CA ASN A 37 -30.51 12.59 3.97
C ASN A 37 -30.91 12.31 2.50
N ASN A 38 -32.11 11.76 2.32
CA ASN A 38 -32.73 11.38 1.04
C ASN A 38 -33.15 12.59 0.16
N THR A 39 -32.46 13.73 0.25
CA THR A 39 -32.86 14.96 -0.47
C THR A 39 -31.78 15.56 -1.38
N ASP A 40 -30.53 15.10 -1.31
CA ASP A 40 -29.49 15.57 -2.22
C ASP A 40 -29.37 14.65 -3.44
N ASN A 41 -30.08 15.01 -4.50
CA ASN A 41 -29.99 14.43 -5.85
C ASN A 41 -28.61 14.65 -6.53
N GLY A 42 -27.57 15.01 -5.77
CA GLY A 42 -26.26 15.43 -6.27
C GLY A 42 -25.05 14.67 -5.72
N TYR A 43 -25.24 13.63 -4.89
CA TYR A 43 -24.11 12.85 -4.37
C TYR A 43 -23.52 11.96 -5.48
N PHE A 44 -22.37 12.35 -6.02
CA PHE A 44 -21.66 11.65 -7.11
C PHE A 44 -21.37 10.17 -6.81
N LEU A 45 -21.22 9.80 -5.53
CA LEU A 45 -20.95 8.44 -5.08
C LEU A 45 -22.23 7.63 -4.75
N ALA A 46 -23.43 8.19 -5.01
CA ALA A 46 -24.71 7.46 -4.93
C ALA A 46 -24.88 6.50 -6.11
N ASP A 47 -24.32 6.85 -7.27
CA ASP A 47 -24.45 6.04 -8.48
C ASP A 47 -23.59 4.77 -8.37
N SER A 48 -24.23 3.61 -8.52
CA SER A 48 -23.58 2.31 -8.38
C SER A 48 -22.55 2.05 -9.48
N SER A 49 -22.74 2.63 -10.67
CA SER A 49 -21.82 2.47 -11.80
C SER A 49 -20.52 3.19 -11.51
N VAL A 50 -20.58 4.47 -11.10
CA VAL A 50 -19.39 5.26 -10.75
C VAL A 50 -18.59 4.58 -9.63
N LYS A 51 -19.27 4.08 -8.59
CA LYS A 51 -18.64 3.33 -7.50
C LYS A 51 -17.89 2.09 -8.02
N ALA A 52 -18.51 1.30 -8.90
CA ALA A 52 -17.86 0.12 -9.48
C ALA A 52 -16.62 0.48 -10.32
N TRP A 53 -16.68 1.56 -11.11
CA TRP A 53 -15.55 2.01 -11.94
C TRP A 53 -14.31 2.41 -11.11
N MET A 54 -14.48 2.94 -9.89
CA MET A 54 -13.33 3.26 -9.02
C MET A 54 -12.60 2.00 -8.55
N PHE A 55 -13.34 0.94 -8.21
CA PHE A 55 -12.77 -0.35 -7.84
C PHE A 55 -12.11 -1.06 -9.03
N THR A 56 -12.66 -0.94 -10.25
CA THR A 56 -12.06 -1.56 -11.44
C THR A 56 -10.83 -0.81 -11.93
N MET A 57 -10.80 0.53 -11.87
CA MET A 57 -9.61 1.33 -12.19
C MET A 57 -8.39 0.93 -11.35
N THR A 58 -8.65 0.58 -10.10
CA THR A 58 -7.65 0.07 -9.16
C THR A 58 -7.05 -1.26 -9.61
N ALA A 59 -7.85 -2.17 -10.18
CA ALA A 59 -7.40 -3.44 -10.74
C ALA A 59 -6.69 -3.26 -12.10
N ILE A 60 -7.24 -2.41 -12.96
CA ILE A 60 -6.63 -2.01 -14.24
C ILE A 60 -5.23 -1.42 -13.99
N GLY A 61 -5.09 -0.52 -13.02
CA GLY A 61 -3.81 0.05 -12.64
C GLY A 61 -2.77 -0.97 -12.15
N MET A 62 -3.19 -2.08 -11.54
CA MET A 62 -2.26 -3.18 -11.18
C MET A 62 -1.81 -3.98 -12.39
N CYS A 63 -2.73 -4.29 -13.31
CA CYS A 63 -2.41 -5.08 -14.51
C CYS A 63 -1.51 -4.30 -15.49
N PHE A 64 -1.78 -3.00 -15.66
CA PHE A 64 -1.07 -2.17 -16.62
C PHE A 64 0.07 -1.35 -16.01
N GLY A 65 0.15 -1.24 -14.68
CA GLY A 65 1.20 -0.48 -13.96
C GLY A 65 2.66 -0.87 -14.26
N PRO A 66 3.01 -2.13 -14.58
CA PRO A 66 4.39 -2.51 -14.93
C PRO A 66 4.77 -2.18 -16.39
N ILE A 67 3.79 -2.03 -17.29
CA ILE A 67 4.01 -1.84 -18.73
C ILE A 67 4.78 -0.54 -19.03
N PRO A 68 4.49 0.59 -18.34
CA PRO A 68 5.27 1.82 -18.47
C PRO A 68 6.73 1.66 -18.07
N LEU A 69 7.11 0.77 -17.13
CA LEU A 69 8.53 0.59 -16.78
C LEU A 69 9.33 -0.04 -17.92
N TYR A 70 8.70 -0.98 -18.65
CA TYR A 70 9.30 -1.57 -19.85
C TYR A 70 9.45 -0.54 -20.97
N TRP A 71 8.47 0.37 -21.13
CA TRP A 71 8.50 1.41 -22.16
C TRP A 71 9.27 2.68 -21.77
N ALA A 72 9.44 2.98 -20.47
CA ALA A 72 10.18 4.15 -19.97
C ALA A 72 11.69 4.00 -20.16
N TYR A 73 12.20 2.76 -20.19
CA TYR A 73 13.56 2.47 -20.66
C TYR A 73 13.71 2.79 -22.17
N ALA A 74 12.64 2.65 -22.95
CA ALA A 74 12.67 2.84 -24.40
C ALA A 74 12.38 4.29 -24.83
N LEU A 75 11.53 5.03 -24.12
CA LEU A 75 11.09 6.38 -24.49
C LEU A 75 10.89 7.26 -23.25
N ASN A 76 11.61 8.39 -23.21
CA ASN A 76 11.46 9.48 -22.23
C ASN A 76 10.04 10.09 -22.29
N THR A 77 9.06 9.52 -21.59
CA THR A 77 7.71 10.10 -21.49
C THR A 77 7.30 10.31 -20.04
N ARG A 78 7.08 11.60 -19.73
CA ARG A 78 6.86 12.19 -18.41
C ARG A 78 5.39 12.26 -18.02
N ASP A 79 4.52 11.39 -18.54
CA ASP A 79 3.07 11.47 -18.28
C ASP A 79 2.40 10.09 -18.32
N PHE A 80 2.53 9.28 -17.27
CA PHE A 80 1.66 8.11 -17.10
C PHE A 80 1.39 7.76 -15.62
N GLN A 81 0.17 8.13 -15.19
CA GLN A 81 -0.66 7.59 -14.11
C GLN A 81 0.04 7.19 -12.78
N PHE A 82 0.06 8.15 -11.84
CA PHE A 82 0.64 8.06 -10.50
C PHE A 82 0.12 6.91 -9.61
N HIS A 83 -1.06 6.32 -9.88
CA HIS A 83 -1.61 5.26 -9.01
C HIS A 83 -1.08 3.84 -9.34
N GLY A 84 -0.83 3.53 -10.62
CA GLY A 84 -0.25 2.25 -11.05
C GLY A 84 1.26 2.17 -10.77
N PHE A 85 1.95 3.31 -10.85
CA PHE A 85 3.37 3.45 -10.53
C PHE A 85 3.69 3.02 -9.10
N ALA A 86 2.84 3.40 -8.13
CA ALA A 86 3.03 3.03 -6.73
C ALA A 86 3.07 1.50 -6.53
N GLN A 87 2.23 0.74 -7.25
CA GLN A 87 2.19 -0.72 -7.15
C GLN A 87 3.40 -1.39 -7.83
N ALA A 88 3.83 -0.87 -8.97
CA ALA A 88 5.01 -1.38 -9.67
C ALA A 88 6.30 -1.11 -8.87
N ALA A 89 6.42 0.09 -8.29
CA ALA A 89 7.49 0.45 -7.37
C ALA A 89 7.52 -0.48 -6.16
N GLN A 90 6.36 -0.88 -5.65
CA GLN A 90 6.23 -1.80 -4.51
C GLN A 90 6.80 -3.22 -4.79
N LEU A 91 6.60 -3.76 -6.00
CA LEU A 91 7.20 -5.04 -6.39
C LEU A 91 8.72 -4.91 -6.57
N HIS A 92 9.18 -3.82 -7.19
CA HIS A 92 10.60 -3.56 -7.34
C HIS A 92 11.30 -3.42 -5.98
N PHE A 93 10.67 -2.70 -5.04
CA PHE A 93 11.18 -2.51 -3.70
C PHE A 93 11.32 -3.83 -2.93
N THR A 94 10.31 -4.70 -3.04
CA THR A 94 10.34 -6.04 -2.45
C THR A 94 11.50 -6.87 -3.02
N ASN A 95 11.71 -6.81 -4.33
CA ASN A 95 12.82 -7.52 -4.98
C ASN A 95 14.19 -7.01 -4.54
N GLU A 96 14.39 -5.69 -4.51
CA GLU A 96 15.67 -5.08 -4.09
C GLU A 96 16.02 -5.45 -2.64
N VAL A 97 15.04 -5.41 -1.72
CA VAL A 97 15.26 -5.81 -0.31
C VAL A 97 15.66 -7.29 -0.21
N VAL A 98 15.02 -8.17 -0.99
CA VAL A 98 15.36 -9.59 -1.02
C VAL A 98 16.77 -9.80 -1.58
N LEU A 99 17.12 -9.14 -2.69
CA LEU A 99 18.44 -9.28 -3.31
C LEU A 99 19.57 -8.73 -2.43
N THR A 100 19.29 -7.68 -1.65
CA THR A 100 20.29 -7.03 -0.79
C THR A 100 20.50 -7.80 0.52
N TRP A 101 19.43 -8.32 1.13
CA TRP A 101 19.48 -8.84 2.51
C TRP A 101 19.22 -10.34 2.65
N ALA A 102 18.55 -10.97 1.69
CA ALA A 102 18.29 -12.40 1.75
C ALA A 102 19.52 -13.21 1.33
N MET A 103 19.73 -14.34 2.02
CA MET A 103 20.67 -15.34 1.54
C MET A 103 20.10 -15.92 0.23
N GLN A 104 20.94 -16.11 -0.80
CA GLN A 104 20.48 -16.65 -2.10
C GLN A 104 19.77 -18.00 -1.99
N THR A 105 20.07 -18.79 -0.95
CA THR A 105 19.39 -20.07 -0.65
C THR A 105 17.97 -19.90 -0.09
N GLU A 106 17.63 -18.74 0.47
CA GLU A 106 16.36 -18.47 1.18
C GLU A 106 15.58 -17.28 0.57
N ALA A 107 16.02 -16.76 -0.59
CA ALA A 107 15.44 -15.57 -1.21
C ALA A 107 13.94 -15.70 -1.50
N SER A 108 13.48 -16.89 -1.90
CA SER A 108 12.06 -17.16 -2.17
C SER A 108 11.19 -17.11 -0.90
N LEU A 109 11.72 -17.53 0.25
CA LEU A 109 11.02 -17.45 1.54
C LEU A 109 10.87 -15.99 1.97
N PHE A 110 11.95 -15.20 1.87
CA PHE A 110 11.93 -13.77 2.17
C PHE A 110 10.93 -13.03 1.27
N PHE A 111 10.94 -13.31 -0.02
CA PHE A 111 10.01 -12.75 -0.99
C PHE A 111 8.55 -13.12 -0.68
N SER A 112 8.29 -14.40 -0.33
CA SER A 112 6.94 -14.87 -0.01
C SER A 112 6.38 -14.24 1.26
N ILE A 113 7.21 -14.03 2.29
CA ILE A 113 6.77 -13.36 3.53
C ILE A 113 6.42 -11.89 3.25
N LEU A 114 7.24 -11.20 2.46
CA LEU A 114 6.96 -9.81 2.07
C LEU A 114 5.68 -9.70 1.22
N LEU A 115 5.41 -10.67 0.34
CA LEU A 115 4.14 -10.73 -0.39
C LEU A 115 2.95 -11.04 0.52
N ALA A 116 3.09 -11.92 1.50
CA ALA A 116 2.04 -12.22 2.47
C ALA A 116 1.63 -10.97 3.28
N ALA A 117 2.56 -10.05 3.54
CA ALA A 117 2.31 -8.76 4.18
C ALA A 117 1.23 -7.93 3.46
N SER A 118 1.15 -8.04 2.13
CA SER A 118 0.16 -7.33 1.32
C SER A 118 -1.26 -7.84 1.56
N GLN A 119 -1.44 -9.09 2.00
CA GLN A 119 -2.77 -9.62 2.35
C GLN A 119 -3.18 -9.28 3.78
N ILE A 120 -2.22 -8.97 4.66
CA ILE A 120 -2.50 -8.51 6.02
C ILE A 120 -3.03 -7.07 6.02
N GLY A 121 -2.62 -6.25 5.05
CA GLY A 121 -3.06 -4.86 4.92
C GLY A 121 -4.59 -4.68 4.85
N PRO A 122 -5.30 -5.36 3.95
CA PRO A 122 -6.76 -5.34 3.88
C PRO A 122 -7.41 -5.80 5.17
N LEU A 123 -6.87 -6.84 5.83
CA LEU A 123 -7.43 -7.33 7.09
C LEU A 123 -7.38 -6.24 8.17
N PHE A 124 -6.25 -5.53 8.27
CA PHE A 124 -6.10 -4.42 9.20
C PHE A 124 -7.04 -3.24 8.87
N THR A 125 -7.13 -2.87 7.59
CA THR A 125 -8.02 -1.78 7.14
C THR A 125 -9.49 -2.12 7.33
N MET A 126 -9.88 -3.40 7.18
CA MET A 126 -11.24 -3.87 7.44
C MET A 126 -11.64 -3.66 8.90
N VAL A 127 -10.77 -4.07 9.82
CA VAL A 127 -11.04 -3.94 11.27
C VAL A 127 -11.10 -2.46 11.66
N LEU A 128 -10.09 -1.66 11.28
CA LEU A 128 -10.10 -0.23 11.59
C LEU A 128 -11.27 0.50 10.92
N GLY A 129 -11.59 0.17 9.67
CA GLY A 129 -12.72 0.74 8.95
C GLY A 129 -14.03 0.46 9.66
N GLY A 130 -14.24 -0.77 10.16
CA GLY A 130 -15.44 -1.16 10.89
C GLY A 130 -15.64 -0.41 12.20
N GLU A 131 -14.60 -0.34 13.03
CA GLU A 131 -14.66 0.36 14.33
C GLU A 131 -14.86 1.87 14.14
N MET A 132 -14.15 2.47 13.18
CA MET A 132 -14.24 3.92 12.93
C MET A 132 -15.56 4.31 12.27
N CYS A 133 -16.19 3.42 11.50
CA CYS A 133 -17.52 3.58 10.89
C CYS A 133 -18.60 3.94 11.91
N SER A 134 -18.56 3.31 13.09
CA SER A 134 -19.55 3.48 14.15
C SER A 134 -19.15 4.54 15.18
N SER A 135 -17.91 5.04 15.11
CA SER A 135 -17.39 6.04 16.03
C SER A 135 -17.86 7.45 15.65
N PRO A 136 -17.98 8.38 16.62
CA PRO A 136 -18.36 9.77 16.34
C PRO A 136 -17.29 10.57 15.56
N LEU A 137 -16.07 10.01 15.44
CA LEU A 137 -14.96 10.57 14.68
C LEU A 137 -15.10 10.35 13.16
N GLY A 138 -16.06 9.51 12.76
CA GLY A 138 -16.42 9.28 11.35
C GLY A 138 -15.33 8.58 10.53
N TRP A 139 -15.56 8.53 9.22
CA TRP A 139 -14.66 7.88 8.26
C TRP A 139 -13.36 8.67 8.02
N GLU A 140 -13.34 9.97 8.32
CA GLU A 140 -12.18 10.84 8.10
C GLU A 140 -11.01 10.49 9.03
N ALA A 141 -11.31 10.10 10.28
CA ALA A 141 -10.31 9.69 11.27
C ALA A 141 -9.48 8.47 10.84
N THR A 142 -10.07 7.58 10.04
CA THR A 142 -9.38 6.42 9.48
C THR A 142 -8.21 6.84 8.59
N TYR A 143 -8.39 7.88 7.76
CA TYR A 143 -7.34 8.40 6.88
C TYR A 143 -6.18 8.99 7.66
N TYR A 144 -6.46 9.78 8.70
CA TYR A 144 -5.41 10.37 9.54
C TYR A 144 -4.62 9.29 10.29
N THR A 145 -5.31 8.26 10.80
CA THR A 145 -4.67 7.17 11.55
C THR A 145 -3.77 6.32 10.67
N LEU A 146 -4.26 5.86 9.50
CA LEU A 146 -3.44 5.07 8.59
C LEU A 146 -2.32 5.91 7.94
N GLY A 147 -2.57 7.19 7.66
CA GLY A 147 -1.56 8.13 7.17
C GLY A 147 -0.41 8.30 8.15
N PHE A 148 -0.72 8.55 9.43
CA PHE A 148 0.29 8.67 10.48
C PHE A 148 1.08 7.36 10.67
N LEU A 149 0.40 6.21 10.75
CA LEU A 149 1.05 4.91 10.88
C LEU A 149 1.99 4.61 9.70
N THR A 150 1.59 4.98 8.49
CA THR A 150 2.42 4.81 7.29
C THR A 150 3.65 5.72 7.35
N LEU A 151 3.49 6.99 7.70
CA LEU A 151 4.62 7.91 7.83
C LEU A 151 5.62 7.42 8.88
N VAL A 152 5.15 6.98 10.06
CA VAL A 152 6.02 6.48 11.13
C VAL A 152 6.75 5.22 10.70
N THR A 153 6.05 4.25 10.10
CA THR A 153 6.67 2.98 9.69
C THR A 153 7.60 3.13 8.51
N THR A 154 7.27 3.96 7.51
CA THR A 154 8.16 4.27 6.39
C THR A 154 9.39 5.04 6.87
N LEU A 155 9.25 6.04 7.76
CA LEU A 155 10.39 6.77 8.32
C LEU A 155 11.33 5.83 9.09
N THR A 156 10.76 4.98 9.94
CA THR A 156 11.53 3.99 10.71
C THR A 156 12.28 3.05 9.76
N TYR A 157 11.61 2.57 8.73
CA TYR A 157 12.22 1.72 7.71
C TYR A 157 13.38 2.45 6.99
N SER A 158 13.18 3.69 6.54
CA SER A 158 14.23 4.46 5.84
C SER A 158 15.46 4.70 6.72
N LEU A 159 15.27 5.08 7.98
CA LEU A 159 16.39 5.32 8.90
C LEU A 159 17.18 4.05 9.19
N VAL A 160 16.48 2.94 9.48
CA VAL A 160 17.11 1.65 9.76
C VAL A 160 17.78 1.10 8.50
N TYR A 161 17.18 1.25 7.33
CA TYR A 161 17.78 0.80 6.08
C TYR A 161 19.06 1.60 5.75
N SER A 162 19.02 2.94 5.80
CA SER A 162 20.16 3.79 5.44
C SER A 162 21.37 3.61 6.37
N ASP A 163 21.18 3.59 7.69
CA ASP A 163 22.30 3.47 8.65
C ASP A 163 23.03 2.12 8.51
N ASN A 164 22.32 1.07 8.13
CA ASN A 164 22.87 -0.27 8.05
C ASN A 164 23.43 -0.64 6.68
N VAL A 165 22.91 -0.06 5.59
CA VAL A 165 23.51 -0.18 4.26
C VAL A 165 24.92 0.43 4.27
N GLU A 166 25.08 1.62 4.85
CA GLU A 166 26.39 2.30 4.88
C GLU A 166 27.43 1.54 5.71
N LYS A 167 27.00 0.87 6.79
CA LYS A 167 27.88 0.08 7.67
C LYS A 167 28.24 -1.31 7.16
N ASN A 168 27.46 -1.89 6.24
CA ASN A 168 27.66 -3.25 5.71
C ASN A 168 28.09 -3.28 4.23
N ARG A 169 28.36 -2.12 3.64
CA ARG A 169 29.00 -2.00 2.33
C ARG A 169 30.51 -2.07 2.45
#